data_AF-A0A6J0KNG3-F1
#
_entry.id   AF-A0A6J0KNG3-F1
#
_cell.length_a   1.000
_cell.length_b   1.000
_cell.length_c   1.000
_cell.angle_alpha   90.00
_cell.angle_beta   90.00
_cell.angle_gamma   90.00
#
_symmetry.space_group_name_H-M   'P 1'
#
loop_
_entity.id
_entity.type
_entity.pdbx_description
1 polymer ?
#
loop_
_entity_poly.entity_id
_entity_poly.type
_entity_poly.pdbx_seq_one_letter_code
_entity_poly.pdbx_strand_id
1 'polypeptide(L)'
;MHNNFQGCDASVLLDYEGSERRFPASKTLRGFELIEDIKSEMEKAYPKLVSCADILTAASRSATYQLGGPYWPNAYGRRDSKNSYARDVEKVPSGRRDITGLLETFQSYGLNVLDLVILSGAHTIGKAYCGTIQSRLYNFNATHGTDPSIDPSFDMAW
;
A
#
# COMPACT_ATOMS: atom_id res chain seq x y z
N MET A 1 3.32 4.56 8.79
CA MET A 1 4.41 4.74 9.77
C MET A 1 4.26 6.10 10.45
N HIS A 2 4.81 6.26 11.66
CA HIS A 2 4.63 7.45 12.52
C HIS A 2 5.53 8.61 12.07
N ASN A 3 4.91 9.76 11.76
CA ASN A 3 5.26 11.14 12.15
C ASN A 3 5.04 12.17 11.01
N ASN A 4 4.17 13.14 11.30
CA ASN A 4 3.96 14.45 10.65
C ASN A 4 3.36 14.57 9.24
N PHE A 5 2.85 13.48 8.67
CA PHE A 5 1.77 13.52 7.67
C PHE A 5 0.69 12.52 8.09
N GLN A 6 -0.55 12.65 7.56
CA GLN A 6 -1.63 11.66 7.78
C GLN A 6 -1.04 10.25 7.69
N GLY A 7 -1.15 9.53 8.80
CA GLY A 7 -0.30 8.39 9.13
C GLY A 7 -1.01 7.07 8.90
N CYS A 8 -0.70 6.07 9.73
CA CYS A 8 -1.58 4.90 9.85
C CYS A 8 -2.82 5.29 10.65
N ASP A 9 -3.73 6.04 10.05
CA ASP A 9 -4.90 6.66 10.71
C ASP A 9 -6.22 6.30 10.04
N ALA A 10 -6.22 5.30 9.15
CA ALA A 10 -7.40 4.80 8.45
C ALA A 10 -8.13 5.84 7.57
N SER A 11 -7.52 6.98 7.24
CA SER A 11 -8.10 7.98 6.34
C SER A 11 -8.54 7.38 5.00
N VAL A 12 -7.76 6.44 4.45
CA VAL A 12 -8.06 5.70 3.21
C VAL A 12 -9.38 4.92 3.23
N LEU A 13 -9.95 4.63 4.40
CA LEU A 13 -11.23 3.93 4.51
C LEU A 13 -12.43 4.87 4.29
N LEU A 14 -12.24 6.19 4.46
CA LEU A 14 -13.30 7.18 4.29
C LEU A 14 -13.70 7.28 2.82
N ASP A 15 -15.01 7.19 2.54
CA ASP A 15 -15.53 7.14 1.19
C ASP A 15 -16.43 8.34 0.86
N TYR A 16 -15.84 9.35 0.22
CA TYR A 16 -16.56 10.51 -0.32
C TYR A 16 -15.78 11.16 -1.47
N GLU A 17 -16.43 12.07 -2.21
CA GLU A 17 -15.78 12.79 -3.31
C GLU A 17 -14.58 13.62 -2.82
N GLY A 18 -13.41 13.41 -3.42
CA GLY A 18 -12.16 14.06 -3.00
C GLY A 18 -11.39 13.34 -1.87
N SER A 19 -11.87 12.19 -1.38
CA SER A 19 -11.13 11.29 -0.48
C SER A 19 -9.99 10.55 -1.19
N GLU A 20 -9.06 9.99 -0.42
CA GLU A 20 -8.01 9.08 -0.92
C GLU A 20 -8.61 7.87 -1.62
N ARG A 21 -9.71 7.30 -1.09
CA ARG A 21 -10.36 6.09 -1.64
C ARG A 21 -10.84 6.30 -3.07
N ARG A 22 -11.32 7.50 -3.40
CA ARG A 22 -11.85 7.84 -4.73
C ARG A 22 -10.77 8.30 -5.71
N PHE A 23 -9.52 8.51 -5.27
CA PHE A 23 -8.43 8.94 -6.13
C PHE A 23 -8.06 7.85 -7.16
N PRO A 24 -7.71 8.18 -8.42
CA PRO A 24 -7.43 7.20 -9.46
C PRO A 24 -6.41 6.12 -9.09
N ALA A 25 -5.31 6.48 -8.41
CA ALA A 25 -4.29 5.51 -8.00
C ALA A 25 -4.80 4.50 -6.94
N SER A 26 -5.74 4.91 -6.09
CA SER A 26 -6.34 4.07 -5.05
C SER A 26 -7.42 3.12 -5.56
N LYS A 27 -7.90 3.27 -6.80
CA LYS A 27 -8.96 2.42 -7.37
C LYS A 27 -8.57 0.94 -7.51
N THR A 28 -7.29 0.63 -7.34
CA THR A 28 -6.77 -0.74 -7.35
C THR A 28 -6.86 -1.42 -5.97
N LEU A 29 -7.07 -0.65 -4.90
CA LEU A 29 -7.24 -1.16 -3.54
C LEU A 29 -8.54 -1.97 -3.42
N ARG A 30 -8.52 -2.97 -2.54
CA ARG A 30 -9.63 -3.93 -2.33
C ARG A 30 -9.65 -4.40 -0.89
N GLY A 31 -10.76 -5.01 -0.48
CA GLY A 31 -10.94 -5.58 0.86
C GLY A 31 -11.46 -4.58 1.88
N PHE A 32 -12.07 -3.48 1.45
CA PHE A 32 -12.72 -2.52 2.33
C PHE A 32 -13.87 -3.18 3.10
N GLU A 33 -14.64 -4.03 2.42
CA GLU A 33 -15.78 -4.77 2.97
C GLU A 33 -15.33 -5.73 4.08
N LEU A 34 -14.17 -6.39 3.90
CA LEU A 34 -13.59 -7.25 4.94
C LEU A 34 -13.22 -6.45 6.21
N ILE A 35 -12.70 -5.23 6.04
CA ILE A 35 -12.37 -4.37 7.18
C ILE A 35 -13.63 -3.90 7.90
N GLU A 36 -14.70 -3.61 7.16
CA GLU A 36 -16.03 -3.28 7.71
C GLU A 36 -16.62 -4.45 8.50
N ASP A 37 -16.52 -5.68 7.99
CA ASP A 37 -16.96 -6.89 8.70
C ASP A 37 -16.18 -7.11 10.01
N ILE A 38 -14.85 -6.99 9.96
CA ILE A 38 -14.01 -7.08 11.18
C ILE A 38 -14.41 -6.01 12.19
N LYS A 39 -14.61 -4.76 11.74
CA LYS A 39 -15.03 -3.65 12.60
C LYS A 39 -16.39 -3.92 13.23
N SER A 40 -17.34 -4.46 12.48
CA SER A 40 -18.68 -4.82 12.96
C SER A 40 -18.61 -5.84 14.11
N GLU A 41 -17.82 -6.89 13.95
CA GLU A 41 -17.63 -7.90 15.01
C GLU A 41 -16.90 -7.32 16.23
N MET A 42 -15.89 -6.46 16.02
CA MET A 42 -15.19 -5.79 17.12
C MET A 42 -16.10 -4.85 17.89
N GLU A 43 -17.00 -4.11 17.24
CA GLU A 43 -17.95 -3.22 17.91
C GLU A 43 -19.03 -3.97 18.70
N LYS A 44 -19.42 -5.19 18.27
CA LYS A 44 -20.33 -6.05 19.04
C LYS A 44 -19.71 -6.50 20.36
N ALA A 45 -18.43 -6.88 20.33
CA ALA A 45 -17.71 -7.37 21.50
C ALA A 45 -17.16 -6.24 22.38
N TYR A 46 -16.66 -5.17 21.75
CA TYR A 46 -15.92 -4.07 22.38
C TYR A 46 -16.35 -2.71 21.82
N PRO A 47 -17.55 -2.20 22.21
CA PRO A 47 -18.09 -0.96 21.67
C PRO A 47 -17.13 0.23 21.84
N LYS A 48 -16.86 0.93 20.73
CA LYS A 48 -16.06 2.17 20.64
C LYS A 48 -14.63 2.07 21.19
N LEU A 49 -14.07 0.86 21.28
CA LEU A 49 -12.75 0.65 21.86
C LEU A 49 -11.64 0.55 20.81
N VAL A 50 -11.88 -0.20 19.73
CA VAL A 50 -10.85 -0.55 18.74
C VAL A 50 -10.93 0.38 17.53
N SER A 51 -9.85 1.08 17.20
CA SER A 51 -9.79 1.96 16.02
C SER A 51 -9.69 1.15 14.72
N CYS A 52 -10.22 1.70 13.63
CA CYS A 52 -10.05 1.12 12.29
C CYS A 52 -8.56 1.08 11.88
N ALA A 53 -7.78 2.07 12.32
CA ALA A 53 -6.33 2.10 12.11
C ALA A 53 -5.61 0.91 12.74
N ASP A 54 -5.98 0.52 13.95
CA ASP A 54 -5.42 -0.67 14.60
C ASP A 54 -5.96 -1.97 14.02
N ILE A 55 -7.21 -2.00 13.52
CA ILE A 55 -7.74 -3.13 12.75
C ILE A 55 -6.91 -3.36 11.48
N LEU A 56 -6.63 -2.32 10.69
CA LEU A 56 -5.78 -2.44 9.50
C LEU A 56 -4.39 -2.98 9.84
N THR A 57 -3.81 -2.51 10.95
CA THR A 57 -2.51 -2.97 11.45
C THR A 57 -2.56 -4.45 11.87
N ALA A 58 -3.61 -4.86 12.58
CA ALA A 58 -3.81 -6.24 13.00
C ALA A 58 -4.09 -7.19 11.83
N ALA A 59 -4.93 -6.77 10.89
CA ALA A 59 -5.26 -7.53 9.69
C ALA A 59 -4.02 -7.76 8.83
N SER A 60 -3.21 -6.73 8.61
CA SER A 60 -1.96 -6.84 7.85
C SER A 60 -0.99 -7.86 8.45
N ARG A 61 -0.73 -7.79 9.77
CA ARG A 61 0.12 -8.78 10.46
C ARG A 61 -0.48 -10.19 10.40
N SER A 62 -1.79 -10.31 10.59
CA SER A 62 -2.48 -11.62 10.58
C SER A 62 -2.44 -12.26 9.19
N ALA A 63 -2.55 -11.46 8.12
CA ALA A 63 -2.39 -11.92 6.75
C ALA A 63 -0.95 -12.42 6.50
N THR A 64 0.07 -11.65 6.93
CA THR A 64 1.47 -12.08 6.80
C THR A 64 1.72 -13.41 7.51
N TYR A 65 1.24 -13.56 8.74
CA TYR A 65 1.42 -14.79 9.51
C TYR A 65 0.69 -16.00 8.88
N GLN A 66 -0.54 -15.82 8.41
CA GLN A 66 -1.30 -16.89 7.74
C GLN A 66 -0.64 -17.36 6.44
N LEU A 67 0.11 -16.50 5.76
CA LEU A 67 0.88 -16.84 4.56
C LEU A 67 2.26 -17.46 4.86
N GLY A 68 2.55 -17.80 6.12
CA GLY A 68 3.81 -18.40 6.55
C GLY A 68 4.92 -17.38 6.85
N GLY A 69 4.60 -16.09 6.89
CA GLY A 69 5.52 -15.04 7.33
C GLY A 69 5.73 -15.03 8.85
N PRO A 70 6.66 -14.19 9.35
CA PRO A 70 6.95 -14.12 10.77
C PRO A 70 5.76 -13.56 11.56
N TYR A 71 5.67 -13.96 12.83
CA TYR A 71 4.79 -13.32 13.79
C TYR A 71 5.53 -12.17 14.49
N TRP A 72 4.84 -11.05 14.72
CA TRP A 72 5.30 -10.01 15.62
C TRP A 72 4.12 -9.40 16.39
N PRO A 73 4.34 -8.93 17.64
CA PRO A 73 3.34 -8.18 18.37
C PRO A 73 3.17 -6.79 17.75
N ASN A 74 1.92 -6.37 17.57
CA ASN A 74 1.61 -5.00 17.17
C ASN A 74 1.57 -4.08 18.39
N ALA A 75 2.20 -2.91 18.30
CA ALA A 75 1.88 -1.80 19.17
C ALA A 75 0.53 -1.20 18.74
N TYR A 76 -0.45 -1.15 19.64
CA TYR A 76 -1.78 -0.58 19.41
C TYR A 76 -1.91 0.81 20.05
N GLY A 77 -3.03 1.49 19.80
CA GLY A 77 -3.33 2.84 20.29
C GLY A 77 -3.43 3.89 19.19
N ARG A 78 -3.45 3.50 17.91
CA ARG A 78 -3.68 4.42 16.80
C ARG A 78 -5.11 4.95 16.86
N ARG A 79 -5.33 6.15 16.34
CA ARG A 79 -6.65 6.79 16.28
C ARG A 79 -7.05 7.01 14.83
N ASP A 80 -8.35 6.94 14.60
CA ASP A 80 -8.92 7.15 13.28
C ASP A 80 -8.95 8.63 12.93
N SER A 81 -8.51 8.95 11.71
CA SER A 81 -8.68 10.26 11.11
C SER A 81 -10.16 10.54 10.85
N LYS A 82 -10.53 11.82 10.91
CA LYS A 82 -11.86 12.31 10.52
C LYS A 82 -11.89 12.85 9.09
N ASN A 83 -10.72 12.96 8.47
CA ASN A 83 -10.56 13.55 7.14
C ASN A 83 -9.69 12.64 6.27
N SER A 84 -9.94 12.68 4.98
CA SER A 84 -9.15 12.05 3.93
C SER A 84 -9.03 13.02 2.76
N TYR A 85 -7.84 13.10 2.16
CA TYR A 85 -7.61 14.01 1.03
C TYR A 85 -6.91 13.31 -0.12
N ALA A 86 -7.53 13.38 -1.31
CA ALA A 86 -7.00 12.86 -2.56
C ALA A 86 -5.51 13.22 -2.81
N ARG A 87 -5.11 14.46 -2.48
CA ARG A 87 -3.73 14.94 -2.63
C ARG A 87 -2.69 14.13 -1.85
N ASP A 88 -3.10 13.44 -0.78
CA ASP A 88 -2.17 12.64 0.02
C ASP A 88 -1.77 11.34 -0.69
N VAL A 89 -2.57 10.87 -1.66
CA VAL A 89 -2.22 9.72 -2.51
C VAL A 89 -1.06 10.04 -3.44
N GLU A 90 -0.85 11.31 -3.81
CA GLU A 90 0.28 11.73 -4.65
C GLU A 90 1.65 11.50 -3.97
N LYS A 91 1.66 11.33 -2.64
CA LYS A 91 2.86 11.07 -1.84
C LYS A 91 3.20 9.58 -1.75
N VAL A 92 2.32 8.70 -2.23
CA VAL A 92 2.56 7.25 -2.24
C VAL A 92 3.59 6.90 -3.32
N PRO A 93 4.55 5.99 -3.03
CA PRO A 93 5.53 5.55 -4.02
C PRO A 93 4.85 5.03 -5.29
N SER A 94 5.27 5.55 -6.44
CA SER A 94 4.86 5.03 -7.75
C SER A 94 5.87 3.99 -8.24
N GLY A 95 5.39 2.84 -8.69
CA GLY A 95 6.23 1.79 -9.30
C GLY A 95 6.93 2.19 -10.60
N ARG A 96 6.71 3.41 -11.09
CA ARG A 96 7.40 3.98 -12.27
C ARG A 96 8.56 4.92 -11.90
N ARG A 97 8.82 5.14 -10.61
CA ARG A 97 9.95 5.98 -10.14
C ARG A 97 11.24 5.19 -10.22
N ASP A 98 12.35 5.90 -10.41
CA ASP A 98 13.69 5.33 -10.27
C ASP A 98 14.04 5.10 -8.79
N ILE A 99 15.17 4.45 -8.54
CA ILE A 99 15.58 4.09 -7.18
C ILE A 99 15.79 5.33 -6.30
N THR A 100 16.28 6.43 -6.87
CA THR A 100 16.49 7.69 -6.16
C THR A 100 15.15 8.27 -5.68
N GLY A 101 14.16 8.38 -6.57
CA GLY A 101 12.84 8.89 -6.22
C GLY A 101 12.06 8.00 -5.25
N LEU A 102 12.26 6.67 -5.31
CA LEU A 102 11.72 5.74 -4.32
C LEU A 102 12.36 5.98 -2.94
N LEU A 103 13.69 6.09 -2.88
CA LEU A 103 14.42 6.32 -1.65
C LEU A 103 14.05 7.67 -1.00
N GLU A 104 13.97 8.75 -1.78
CA GLU A 104 13.52 10.06 -1.31
C GLU A 104 12.13 9.99 -0.70
N THR A 105 11.21 9.26 -1.33
CA THR A 105 9.86 9.06 -0.82
C THR A 105 9.89 8.34 0.54
N PHE A 106 10.66 7.26 0.66
CA PHE A 106 10.80 6.51 1.92
C PHE A 106 11.42 7.37 3.03
N GLN A 107 12.47 8.13 2.70
CA GLN A 107 13.11 9.07 3.63
C GLN A 107 12.15 10.16 4.12
N SER A 108 11.21 10.60 3.28
CA SER A 108 10.17 11.55 3.70
C SER A 108 9.24 10.99 4.79
N TYR A 109 9.15 9.66 4.91
CA TYR A 109 8.42 8.94 5.97
C TYR A 109 9.32 8.47 7.13
N GLY A 110 10.57 8.92 7.18
CA GLY A 110 11.54 8.50 8.19
C GLY A 110 12.09 7.09 7.99
N LEU A 111 12.00 6.55 6.78
CA LEU A 111 12.48 5.21 6.41
C LEU A 111 13.77 5.30 5.61
N ASN A 112 14.60 4.27 5.72
CA ASN A 112 15.89 4.21 5.04
C ASN A 112 15.87 3.20 3.87
N VAL A 113 17.02 3.00 3.24
CA VAL A 113 17.18 2.07 2.11
C VAL A 113 16.92 0.61 2.50
N LEU A 114 17.24 0.21 3.74
CA LEU A 114 16.95 -1.13 4.23
C LEU A 114 15.43 -1.34 4.34
N ASP A 115 14.69 -0.33 4.82
CA ASP A 115 13.22 -0.38 4.87
C ASP A 115 12.62 -0.48 3.47
N LEU A 116 13.16 0.26 2.49
CA LEU A 116 12.75 0.17 1.08
C LEU A 116 12.89 -1.26 0.55
N VAL A 117 14.05 -1.88 0.75
CA VAL A 117 14.30 -3.26 0.29
C VAL A 117 13.38 -4.26 1.01
N ILE A 118 13.28 -4.16 2.33
CA ILE A 118 12.46 -5.08 3.15
C ILE A 118 10.98 -4.97 2.78
N LEU A 119 10.43 -3.76 2.68
CA LEU A 119 9.01 -3.55 2.39
C LEU A 119 8.65 -3.86 0.94
N SER A 120 9.60 -3.74 0.01
CA SER A 120 9.42 -4.21 -1.36
C SER A 120 9.19 -5.73 -1.44
N GLY A 121 9.64 -6.48 -0.43
CA GLY A 121 9.37 -7.91 -0.28
C GLY A 121 7.86 -8.24 -0.17
N ALA A 122 7.00 -7.27 0.15
CA ALA A 122 5.55 -7.46 0.13
C ALA A 122 5.01 -7.84 -1.26
N HIS A 123 5.76 -7.58 -2.34
CA HIS A 123 5.42 -8.01 -3.69
C HIS A 123 5.67 -9.51 -3.96
N THR A 124 6.12 -10.29 -2.97
CA THR A 124 6.26 -11.76 -3.10
C THR A 124 4.94 -12.49 -3.38
N ILE A 125 3.81 -11.87 -3.05
CA ILE A 125 2.46 -12.38 -3.32
C ILE A 125 1.54 -11.21 -3.66
N GLY A 126 0.56 -11.47 -4.52
CA GLY A 126 -0.43 -10.47 -4.90
C GLY A 126 -0.71 -10.50 -6.38
N LYS A 127 -1.27 -9.40 -6.88
CA LYS A 127 -1.57 -9.20 -8.30
C LYS A 127 -1.24 -7.76 -8.67
N ALA A 128 -0.82 -7.55 -9.90
CA ALA A 128 -0.68 -6.25 -10.53
C ALA A 128 -1.51 -6.21 -11.80
N TYR A 129 -1.92 -5.01 -12.22
CA TYR A 129 -2.63 -4.81 -13.48
C TYR A 129 -1.63 -4.57 -14.62
N CYS A 130 -1.90 -5.05 -15.84
CA CYS A 130 -0.97 -4.92 -16.97
C CYS A 130 -0.48 -3.48 -17.20
N GLY A 131 -1.34 -2.48 -16.98
CA GLY A 131 -0.99 -1.07 -17.15
C GLY A 131 0.16 -0.57 -16.25
N THR A 132 0.54 -1.31 -15.19
CA THR A 132 1.70 -0.96 -14.36
C THR A 132 3.03 -1.31 -15.03
N ILE A 133 3.07 -2.34 -15.89
CA ILE A 133 4.30 -2.82 -16.55
C ILE A 133 4.32 -2.54 -18.06
N GLN A 134 3.18 -2.24 -18.68
CA GLN A 134 3.03 -2.11 -20.14
C GLN A 134 4.06 -1.19 -20.80
N SER A 135 4.42 -0.07 -20.16
CA SER A 135 5.46 0.82 -20.71
C SER A 135 6.83 0.15 -20.76
N ARG A 136 7.17 -0.69 -19.78
CA ARG A 136 8.43 -1.45 -19.79
C ARG A 136 8.43 -2.57 -20.83
N LEU A 137 7.27 -3.05 -21.26
CA LEU A 137 7.18 -4.11 -22.28
C LEU A 137 7.18 -3.56 -23.72
N TYR A 138 6.56 -2.41 -23.97
CA TYR A 138 6.31 -1.95 -25.35
C TYR A 138 6.80 -0.54 -25.67
N ASN A 139 7.10 0.28 -24.67
CA ASN A 139 7.50 1.68 -24.87
C ASN A 139 8.42 2.16 -23.73
N PHE A 140 9.56 1.48 -23.58
CA PHE A 140 10.43 1.70 -22.44
C PHE A 140 11.15 3.04 -22.52
N ASN A 141 11.86 3.32 -23.62
CA ASN A 141 12.47 4.61 -23.88
C ASN A 141 12.75 4.83 -25.38
N ALA A 142 13.42 5.92 -25.72
CA ALA A 142 13.71 6.28 -27.11
C ALA A 142 14.66 5.31 -27.84
N THR A 143 15.43 4.49 -27.11
CA THR A 143 16.43 3.58 -27.68
C THR A 143 16.04 2.10 -27.60
N HIS A 144 15.07 1.76 -26.75
CA HIS A 144 14.60 0.39 -26.53
C HIS A 144 13.07 0.34 -26.46
N GLY A 145 12.46 -0.56 -27.25
CA GLY A 145 11.03 -0.85 -27.17
C GLY A 145 10.66 -1.54 -25.85
N THR A 146 11.35 -2.65 -25.54
CA THR A 146 11.25 -3.39 -24.28
C THR A 146 12.39 -2.98 -23.34
N ASP A 147 12.14 -2.93 -22.04
CA ASP A 147 13.15 -2.69 -21.02
C ASP A 147 14.20 -3.83 -21.02
N PRO A 148 15.49 -3.53 -21.27
CA PRO A 148 16.54 -4.54 -21.37
C PRO A 148 16.85 -5.25 -20.05
N SER A 149 16.33 -4.76 -18.91
CA SER A 149 16.46 -5.43 -17.61
C SER A 149 15.36 -6.47 -17.34
N ILE A 150 14.34 -6.56 -18.20
CA ILE A 150 13.35 -7.64 -18.14
C ILE A 150 13.96 -8.87 -18.81
N ASP A 151 13.93 -10.01 -18.12
CA ASP A 151 14.38 -11.28 -18.69
C ASP A 151 13.49 -11.60 -19.92
N PRO A 152 14.08 -11.84 -21.11
CA PRO A 152 13.34 -12.08 -22.35
C PRO A 152 12.34 -13.24 -22.29
N SER A 153 12.52 -14.21 -21.38
CA SER A 153 11.55 -15.29 -21.18
C SER A 153 10.18 -14.80 -20.68
N PHE A 154 10.13 -13.63 -20.03
CA PHE A 154 8.88 -12.99 -19.63
C PHE A 154 8.26 -12.11 -20.74
N ASP A 155 9.02 -11.76 -21.77
CA ASP A 155 8.56 -10.93 -22.90
C ASP A 155 7.80 -11.75 -23.95
N MET A 156 8.03 -13.06 -24.02
CA MET A 156 7.44 -13.95 -25.04
C MET A 156 6.17 -14.72 -24.58
N ALA A 157 5.53 -14.31 -23.49
CA ALA A 157 4.47 -15.11 -22.85
C ALA A 157 3.02 -14.68 -23.15
N TRP A 158 2.77 -13.76 -24.08
CA TRP A 158 1.40 -13.34 -24.46
C TRP A 158 1.24 -13.08 -25.96
#